data_AF-A0A949IDE7-F1
#
_entry.id   AF-A0A949IDE7-F1
#
_cell.length_a   1.000
_cell.length_b   1.000
_cell.length_c   1.000
_cell.angle_alpha   90.00
_cell.angle_beta   90.00
_cell.angle_gamma   90.00
#
_symmetry.space_group_name_H-M   'P 1'
#
loop_
_entity.id
_entity.type
_entity.pdbx_description
1 polymer ?
#
loop_
_entity_poly.entity_id
_entity_poly.type
_entity_poly.pdbx_seq_one_letter_code
_entity_poly.pdbx_strand_id
1 'polypeptide(L)'
;GGADIGDPQRVAASLMWLQAQMAGHLSAQPQQLAAFTPRGACSADGAVRFALRGQRPDAAPGAAPLEQRAAVFARGSRVYQAVVMAERGAFQAHAADQFLAAIECP
;
A
#
# COMPACT_ATOMS: atom_id res chain seq x y z
N GLY A 1 -24.12 -0.80 -7.89
CA GLY A 1 -24.00 -2.06 -7.13
C GLY A 1 -22.69 -2.03 -6.38
N GLY A 2 -22.73 -1.78 -5.07
CA GLY A 2 -21.55 -1.86 -4.22
C GLY A 2 -21.38 -3.30 -3.78
N ALA A 3 -20.24 -3.90 -4.10
CA ALA A 3 -19.92 -5.26 -3.67
C ALA A 3 -19.63 -5.26 -2.17
N ASP A 4 -20.38 -6.07 -1.42
CA ASP A 4 -20.23 -6.23 0.01
C ASP A 4 -18.96 -7.04 0.31
N ILE A 5 -17.99 -6.41 0.99
CA ILE A 5 -16.67 -6.95 1.34
C ILE A 5 -16.73 -7.75 2.67
N GLY A 6 -17.92 -8.15 3.14
CA GLY A 6 -18.08 -8.96 4.35
C GLY A 6 -17.47 -10.37 4.32
N ASP A 7 -17.02 -10.85 3.17
CA ASP A 7 -16.32 -12.14 2.99
C ASP A 7 -14.78 -11.94 3.10
N PRO A 8 -14.11 -12.56 4.08
CA PRO A 8 -12.66 -12.46 4.27
C PRO A 8 -11.83 -12.84 3.04
N GLN A 9 -12.29 -13.78 2.21
CA GLN A 9 -11.56 -14.17 1.00
C GLN A 9 -11.62 -13.07 -0.07
N ARG A 10 -12.75 -12.36 -0.16
CA ARG A 10 -12.91 -11.21 -1.06
C ARG A 10 -12.10 -10.01 -0.58
N VAL A 11 -11.98 -9.82 0.74
CA VAL A 11 -11.08 -8.82 1.33
C VAL A 11 -9.65 -9.08 0.88
N ALA A 12 -9.15 -10.31 1.06
CA ALA A 12 -7.78 -10.67 0.71
C ALA A 12 -7.48 -10.44 -0.77
N ALA A 13 -8.37 -10.91 -1.65
CA ALA A 13 -8.24 -10.69 -3.10
C ALA A 13 -8.22 -9.19 -3.46
N SER A 14 -9.04 -8.38 -2.80
CA SER A 14 -9.10 -6.93 -3.03
C SER A 14 -7.81 -6.23 -2.57
N LEU A 15 -7.23 -6.64 -1.44
CA LEU A 15 -5.97 -6.11 -0.92
C LEU A 15 -4.80 -6.44 -1.86
N MET A 16 -4.73 -7.69 -2.33
CA MET A 16 -3.72 -8.12 -3.30
C MET A 16 -3.85 -7.39 -4.63
N TRP A 17 -5.08 -7.20 -5.14
CA TRP A 17 -5.31 -6.42 -6.35
C TRP A 17 -4.84 -4.97 -6.18
N LEU A 18 -5.13 -4.34 -5.05
CA LEU A 18 -4.72 -2.96 -4.78
C LEU A 18 -3.20 -2.83 -4.73
N GLN A 19 -2.52 -3.75 -4.07
CA GLN A 19 -1.05 -3.82 -4.04
C GLN A 19 -0.48 -3.94 -5.47
N ALA A 20 -1.06 -4.78 -6.32
CA ALA A 20 -0.64 -4.94 -7.72
C ALA A 20 -0.87 -3.67 -8.56
N GLN A 21 -1.99 -2.97 -8.38
CA GLN A 21 -2.25 -1.68 -9.04
C GLN A 21 -1.20 -0.63 -8.66
N MET A 22 -0.90 -0.51 -7.37
CA MET A 22 0.12 0.41 -6.87
C MET A 22 1.51 0.09 -7.44
N ALA A 23 1.84 -1.19 -7.53
CA ALA A 23 3.08 -1.66 -8.14
C ALA A 23 3.16 -1.30 -9.64
N GLY A 24 2.05 -1.48 -10.37
CA GLY A 24 1.94 -1.11 -11.78
C GLY A 24 2.15 0.39 -12.04
N HIS A 25 1.65 1.26 -11.15
CA HIS A 25 1.85 2.71 -11.27
C HIS A 25 3.32 3.16 -11.17
N LEU A 26 4.20 2.33 -10.60
CA LEU A 26 5.63 2.61 -10.49
C LEU A 26 6.49 1.64 -11.30
N SER A 27 5.88 0.81 -12.17
CA SER A 27 6.59 -0.25 -12.91
C SER A 27 7.52 -1.06 -12.01
N ALA A 28 7.07 -1.34 -10.78
CA ALA A 28 7.90 -1.88 -9.71
C ALA A 28 7.34 -3.21 -9.22
N GLN A 29 8.18 -3.98 -8.53
CA GLN A 29 7.71 -5.12 -7.75
C GLN A 29 7.56 -4.71 -6.27
N PRO A 30 6.46 -5.10 -5.61
CA PRO A 30 6.28 -4.81 -4.19
C PRO A 30 7.23 -5.65 -3.35
N GLN A 31 8.00 -4.97 -2.50
CA GLN A 31 8.76 -5.61 -1.44
C GLN A 31 7.92 -5.58 -0.16
N GLN A 32 7.35 -6.72 0.24
CA GLN A 32 6.65 -6.82 1.51
C GLN A 32 7.62 -6.58 2.68
N LEU A 33 7.21 -5.71 3.62
CA LEU A 33 8.01 -5.35 4.78
C LEU A 33 7.49 -6.03 6.05
N ALA A 34 6.18 -5.98 6.27
CA ALA A 34 5.54 -6.54 7.45
C ALA A 34 4.04 -6.76 7.21
N ALA A 35 3.44 -7.67 7.96
CA ALA A 35 1.99 -7.69 8.13
C ALA A 35 1.52 -6.37 8.76
N PHE A 36 0.30 -5.96 8.45
CA PHE A 36 -0.26 -4.70 8.93
C PHE A 36 -1.74 -4.82 9.26
N THR A 37 -2.04 -4.86 10.56
CA THR A 37 -3.40 -4.90 11.07
C THR A 37 -3.55 -3.77 12.10
N PRO A 38 -3.89 -2.55 11.66
CA PRO A 38 -4.06 -1.44 12.59
C PRO A 38 -5.25 -1.70 13.52
N ARG A 39 -5.26 -1.01 14.67
CA ARG A 39 -6.34 -1.17 15.65
C ARG A 39 -7.70 -0.89 14.98
N GLY A 40 -8.66 -1.79 15.16
CA GLY A 40 -10.00 -1.70 14.56
C GLY A 40 -10.12 -2.26 13.14
N ALA A 41 -9.03 -2.74 12.53
CA ALA A 41 -9.06 -3.42 11.24
C ALA A 41 -9.50 -4.88 11.36
N CYS A 42 -9.96 -5.43 10.24
CA CYS A 42 -10.15 -6.86 10.06
C CYS A 42 -8.79 -7.54 9.91
N SER A 43 -8.61 -8.69 10.54
CA SER A 43 -7.50 -9.59 10.19
C SER A 43 -7.81 -10.20 8.82
N ALA A 44 -6.95 -9.94 7.84
CA ALA A 44 -7.10 -10.45 6.50
C ALA A 44 -5.73 -10.73 5.88
N ASP A 45 -5.63 -11.83 5.14
CA ASP A 45 -4.45 -12.09 4.32
C ASP A 45 -4.30 -10.97 3.29
N GLY A 46 -3.06 -10.51 3.06
CA GLY A 46 -2.78 -9.37 2.20
C GLY A 46 -2.89 -8.00 2.88
N ALA A 47 -3.27 -7.93 4.16
CA ALA A 47 -3.13 -6.69 4.94
C ALA A 47 -1.65 -6.49 5.35
N VAL A 48 -0.93 -5.65 4.61
CA VAL A 48 0.54 -5.55 4.69
C VAL A 48 1.04 -4.12 4.54
N ARG A 49 2.24 -3.88 5.09
CA ARG A 49 3.13 -2.79 4.70
C ARG A 49 4.13 -3.29 3.67
N PHE A 50 4.38 -2.48 2.64
CA PHE A 50 5.30 -2.81 1.57
C PHE A 50 6.01 -1.56 1.02
N ALA A 51 7.11 -1.80 0.33
CA ALA A 51 7.86 -0.79 -0.38
C ALA A 51 7.74 -0.98 -1.89
N LEU A 52 7.75 0.13 -2.63
CA LEU A 52 7.92 0.16 -4.08
C LEU A 52 9.05 1.11 -4.44
N ARG A 53 9.85 0.69 -5.42
CA ARG A 53 10.96 1.48 -5.96
C ARG A 53 10.92 1.35 -7.47
N GLY A 54 10.69 2.46 -8.15
CA GLY A 54 10.53 2.43 -9.59
C GLY A 54 10.32 3.79 -10.20
N GLN A 55 9.70 3.80 -11.38
CA GLN A 55 9.42 5.00 -12.15
C GLN A 55 8.01 4.88 -12.72
N ARG A 56 7.33 6.02 -12.85
CA ARG A 56 6.02 6.00 -13.49
C ARG A 56 6.17 5.53 -14.95
N PRO A 57 5.26 4.66 -15.45
CA PRO A 57 5.30 4.21 -16.84
C PRO A 57 5.27 5.35 -17.87
N ASP A 58 4.65 6.47 -17.51
CA ASP A 58 4.49 7.66 -18.35
C ASP A 58 5.50 8.78 -18.03
N ALA A 59 6.56 8.47 -17.27
CA ALA A 59 7.57 9.44 -16.94
C ALA A 59 8.38 9.87 -18.18
N ALA A 60 8.69 11.17 -18.25
CA ALA A 60 9.60 11.68 -19.26
C ALA A 60 11.02 11.07 -19.10
N PRO A 61 11.79 10.95 -20.19
CA PRO A 61 13.18 10.51 -20.10
C PRO A 61 13.98 11.35 -19.09
N GLY A 62 14.68 10.68 -18.18
CA GLY A 62 15.49 11.34 -17.14
C GLY A 62 14.72 11.77 -15.88
N ALA A 63 13.43 11.47 -15.77
CA ALA A 63 12.68 11.70 -14.54
C ALA A 63 13.30 10.96 -13.34
N ALA A 64 13.24 11.58 -12.16
CA ALA A 64 13.77 10.99 -10.94
C ALA A 64 13.00 9.71 -10.57
N PRO A 65 13.69 8.63 -10.14
CA PRO A 65 13.02 7.45 -9.63
C PRO A 65 12.29 7.78 -8.32
N LEU A 66 11.14 7.15 -8.12
CA LEU A 66 10.33 7.28 -6.93
C LEU A 66 10.62 6.14 -5.95
N GLU A 67 10.48 6.44 -4.66
CA GLU A 67 10.32 5.45 -3.61
C GLU A 67 9.00 5.69 -2.89
N GLN A 68 8.34 4.59 -2.56
CA GLN A 68 7.05 4.59 -1.90
C GLN A 68 7.07 3.59 -0.75
N ARG A 69 6.49 3.99 0.38
CA ARG A 69 6.05 3.12 1.47
C ARG A 69 4.54 3.13 1.50
N ALA A 70 3.93 1.95 1.54
CA ALA A 70 2.49 1.81 1.53
C ALA A 70 2.02 0.82 2.58
N ALA A 71 0.79 1.01 3.03
CA ALA A 71 0.03 0.08 3.82
C ALA A 71 -1.34 -0.14 3.17
N VAL A 72 -1.77 -1.40 3.09
CA VAL A 72 -3.14 -1.77 2.67
C VAL A 72 -3.79 -2.61 3.76
N PHE A 73 -5.06 -2.34 4.06
CA PHE A 73 -5.81 -3.03 5.12
C PHE A 73 -7.32 -2.88 4.88
N ALA A 74 -8.12 -3.61 5.64
CA ALA A 74 -9.56 -3.55 5.54
C ALA A 74 -10.24 -3.35 6.90
N ARG A 75 -11.42 -2.75 6.89
CA ARG A 75 -12.32 -2.68 8.05
C ARG A 75 -13.75 -2.84 7.58
N GLY A 76 -14.43 -3.86 8.13
CA GLY A 76 -15.75 -4.26 7.68
C GLY A 76 -15.72 -4.51 6.18
N SER A 77 -16.65 -3.88 5.46
CA SER A 77 -16.74 -3.98 4.00
C SER A 77 -15.95 -2.91 3.23
N ARG A 78 -14.86 -2.36 3.79
CA ARG A 78 -14.07 -1.30 3.13
C ARG A 78 -12.59 -1.64 3.14
N VAL A 79 -11.94 -1.39 2.02
CA VAL A 79 -10.48 -1.47 1.85
C VAL A 79 -9.89 -0.07 1.90
N TYR A 80 -8.75 0.07 2.56
CA TYR A 80 -8.03 1.32 2.74
C TYR A 80 -6.59 1.16 2.27
N GLN A 81 -6.02 2.26 1.77
CA GLN A 81 -4.60 2.38 1.48
C GLN A 81 -4.06 3.65 2.12
N ALA A 82 -2.81 3.58 2.58
CA ALA A 82 -2.03 4.74 2.98
C ALA A 82 -0.69 4.70 2.26
N VAL A 83 -0.24 5.85 1.77
CA VAL A 83 0.92 5.95 0.88
C VAL A 83 1.76 7.16 1.27
N VAL A 84 3.05 6.93 1.47
CA VAL A 84 4.07 7.97 1.53
C VAL A 84 4.98 7.77 0.33
N MET A 85 5.14 8.81 -0.48
CA MET A 85 5.90 8.75 -1.73
C MET A 85 6.73 10.02 -1.90
N ALA A 86 7.95 9.86 -2.37
CA ALA A 86 8.81 10.96 -2.79
C ALA A 86 9.81 10.45 -3.85
N GLU A 87 10.55 11.38 -4.43
CA GLU A 87 11.75 11.05 -5.19
C GLU A 87 12.74 10.30 -4.29
N ARG A 88 13.42 9.29 -4.85
CA ARG A 88 14.29 8.38 -4.08
C ARG A 88 15.38 9.11 -3.29
N GLY A 89 15.91 10.22 -3.82
CA GLY A 89 16.92 11.03 -3.15
C GLY A 89 16.40 11.84 -1.95
N ALA A 90 15.10 12.09 -1.90
CA ALA A 90 14.43 12.84 -0.82
C ALA A 90 13.63 11.93 0.12
N PHE A 91 13.56 10.62 -0.15
CA PHE A 91 12.69 9.71 0.58
C PHE A 91 13.24 9.39 1.97
N GLN A 92 12.45 9.69 3.01
CA GLN A 92 12.80 9.39 4.40
C GLN A 92 12.10 8.11 4.88
N ALA A 93 12.76 6.96 4.69
CA ALA A 93 12.16 5.65 5.01
C ALA A 93 11.70 5.53 6.46
N HIS A 94 12.50 6.01 7.42
CA HIS A 94 12.15 5.93 8.84
C HIS A 94 10.90 6.75 9.17
N ALA A 95 10.79 7.98 8.66
CA ALA A 95 9.63 8.84 8.89
C ALA A 95 8.37 8.26 8.23
N ALA A 96 8.50 7.69 7.03
CA ALA A 96 7.41 7.01 6.36
C ALA A 96 6.92 5.77 7.14
N ASP A 97 7.85 4.95 7.64
CA ASP A 97 7.53 3.75 8.41
C ASP A 97 6.86 4.11 9.76
N GLN A 98 7.30 5.20 10.41
CA GLN A 98 6.66 5.75 11.61
C GLN A 98 5.24 6.27 11.35
N PHE A 99 5.05 7.05 10.28
CA PHE A 99 3.74 7.54 9.87
C PHE A 99 2.76 6.37 9.66
N LEU A 100 3.17 5.35 8.90
CA LEU A 100 2.33 4.19 8.63
C LEU A 100 2.05 3.36 9.88
N ALA A 101 3.00 3.28 10.82
CA ALA A 101 2.82 2.58 12.09
C ALA A 101 1.80 3.28 13.02
N ALA A 102 1.61 4.59 12.87
CA ALA A 102 0.68 5.38 13.67
C ALA A 102 -0.77 5.35 13.15
N ILE A 103 -1.03 4.70 12.02
CA ILE A 103 -2.38 4.62 11.44
C ILE A 103 -3.27 3.73 12.31
N GLU A 104 -4.45 4.25 12.64
CA GLU A 104 -5.55 3.51 13.24
C GLU A 104 -6.76 3.52 12.30
N CYS A 105 -7.67 2.57 12.47
CA CYS A 105 -8.95 2.66 11.78
C CYS A 105 -9.81 3.77 12.42
N PRO A 106 -10.47 4.63 11.62
CA PRO A 106 -11.35 5.69 12.13
C PRO A 106 -12.61 5.17 12.85
#